data_AF-A0A945C8S6-F1
#
_entry.id   AF-A0A945C8S6-F1
#
_cell.length_a   1.000
_cell.length_b   1.000
_cell.length_c   1.000
_cell.angle_alpha   90.00
_cell.angle_beta   90.00
_cell.angle_gamma   90.00
#
_symmetry.space_group_name_H-M   'P 1'
#
loop_
_entity.id
_entity.type
_entity.pdbx_description
1 polymer ?
#
loop_
_entity_poly.entity_id
_entity_poly.type
_entity_poly.pdbx_seq_one_letter_code
_entity_poly.pdbx_strand_id
1 'polypeptide(L)' 'MPAEFNEIFFGFLKILFIIAGILYTVFSVVAIRQIHTMQKSLMTSLSGKLRALGYIHLVFAILVLLFFIVSL' A
#
# COMPACT_ATOMS: atom_id res chain seq x y z
N MET A 1 23.58 18.32 14.93
CA MET A 1 23.08 17.09 15.58
C MET A 1 24.16 16.02 15.43
N PRO A 2 24.44 15.17 16.44
CA PRO A 2 25.49 14.15 16.34
C PRO A 2 25.20 13.17 15.19
N ALA A 3 26.24 12.67 14.51
CA ALA A 3 26.07 11.71 13.41
C ALA A 3 25.32 10.44 13.85
N GLU A 4 25.65 9.94 15.05
CA GLU A 4 25.00 8.78 15.67
C GLU A 4 23.49 8.97 15.85
N PHE A 5 23.04 10.18 16.23
CA PHE A 5 21.61 10.46 16.37
C PHE A 5 20.90 10.37 15.01
N ASN A 6 21.50 10.88 13.95
CA ASN A 6 20.90 10.85 12.62
C ASN A 6 20.72 9.41 12.13
N GLU A 7 21.73 8.56 12.32
CA GLU A 7 21.67 7.14 11.93
C GLU A 7 20.54 6.39 12.64
N ILE A 8 20.43 6.57 13.96
CA ILE A 8 19.35 5.95 14.76
C ILE A 8 17.98 6.46 14.30
N PHE A 9 17.85 7.76 14.05
CA PHE A 9 16.60 8.38 13.60
C PHE A 9 16.15 7.84 12.23
N PHE A 10 17.05 7.76 11.26
CA PHE A 10 16.74 7.20 9.94
C PHE A 10 16.41 5.71 10.00
N GLY A 11 17.11 4.93 10.84
CA GLY A 11 16.79 3.53 11.07
C GLY A 11 15.38 3.32 11.65
N PHE A 12 14.99 4.15 12.62
CA PHE A 12 13.63 4.15 13.17
C PHE A 12 12.57 4.51 12.12
N LEU A 13 12.81 5.54 11.30
CA LEU A 13 11.92 5.93 10.21
C LEU A 13 11.73 4.80 9.19
N LYS A 14 12.80 4.11 8.79
CA LYS A 14 12.73 2.95 7.89
C LYS A 14 11.76 1.89 8.42
N ILE A 15 11.89 1.51 9.69
CA ILE A 15 11.01 0.52 10.33
C ILE A 15 9.56 1.00 10.32
N LEU A 16 9.32 2.26 10.67
CA LEU A 16 7.97 2.85 10.67
C LEU A 16 7.33 2.79 9.27
N PHE A 17 8.07 3.13 8.22
CA PHE A 17 7.60 3.07 6.84
C PHE A 17 7.34 1.65 6.36
N ILE A 18 8.18 0.67 6.73
CA ILE A 18 7.93 -0.75 6.42
C ILE A 18 6.62 -1.21 7.05
N ILE A 19 6.41 -0.92 8.34
CA ILE A 19 5.15 -1.29 9.03
C ILE A 19 3.95 -0.62 8.37
N ALA A 20 4.04 0.68 8.08
CA ALA A 20 2.99 1.41 7.38
C ALA A 20 2.71 0.83 5.98
N GLY A 21 3.75 0.45 5.23
CA GLY A 21 3.65 -0.17 3.91
C GLY A 21 2.97 -1.54 3.94
N ILE A 22 3.26 -2.36 4.96
CA ILE A 22 2.58 -3.65 5.17
C ILE A 22 1.08 -3.42 5.43
N LEU A 23 0.74 -2.54 6.37
CA LEU A 23 -0.64 -2.20 6.68
C LEU A 23 -1.38 -1.65 5.44
N TYR A 24 -0.72 -0.80 4.66
CA TYR A 24 -1.27 -0.23 3.44
C TYR A 24 -1.50 -1.29 2.35
N THR A 25 -0.60 -2.26 2.22
CA THR A 25 -0.77 -3.38 1.28
C THR A 25 -1.97 -4.24 1.67
N VAL A 26 -2.13 -4.56 2.95
CA VAL A 26 -3.32 -5.27 3.47
C VAL A 26 -4.59 -4.45 3.20
N PHE A 27 -4.55 -3.14 3.46
CA PHE A 27 -5.66 -2.24 3.15
C PHE A 27 -6.04 -2.27 1.66
N SER A 28 -5.06 -2.28 0.77
CA SER A 28 -5.28 -2.35 -0.68
C SER A 28 -6.02 -3.64 -1.09
N VAL A 29 -5.68 -4.78 -0.49
CA VAL A 29 -6.42 -6.05 -0.66
C VAL A 29 -7.86 -5.93 -0.17
N VAL A 30 -8.06 -5.33 1.00
CA VAL A 30 -9.41 -5.08 1.54
C VAL A 30 -10.21 -4.17 0.59
N ALA A 31 -9.61 -3.13 0.03
CA ALA A 31 -10.25 -2.23 -0.92
C ALA A 31 -10.73 -2.97 -2.18
N ILE A 32 -9.92 -3.88 -2.75
CA ILE A 32 -10.35 -4.72 -3.89
C ILE A 32 -11.55 -5.59 -3.51
N ARG A 33 -11.55 -6.19 -2.32
CA ARG A 33 -12.68 -7.00 -1.84
C ARG A 33 -13.94 -6.15 -1.67
N GLN A 34 -13.80 -4.90 -1.22
CA GLN A 34 -14.91 -3.95 -1.12
C GLN A 34 -15.47 -3.59 -2.50
N ILE A 35 -14.60 -3.30 -3.48
CA ILE A 35 -15.02 -3.07 -4.87
C ILE A 35 -15.84 -4.27 -5.37
N HIS A 36 -15.36 -5.50 -5.18
CA HIS A 36 -16.09 -6.69 -5.62
C HIS A 36 -17.45 -6.87 -4.92
N THR A 37 -17.53 -6.51 -3.63
CA THR A 37 -18.78 -6.60 -2.87
C THR A 37 -19.78 -5.55 -3.33
N MET A 38 -19.34 -4.31 -3.56
CA MET A 38 -20.17 -3.21 -4.05
C MET A 38 -20.67 -3.43 -5.48
N GLN A 39 -19.92 -4.13 -6.31
CA GLN A 39 -20.35 -4.49 -7.67
C GLN A 39 -21.62 -5.35 -7.71
N LYS A 40 -21.93 -6.07 -6.62
CA LYS A 40 -23.15 -6.88 -6.52
C LYS A 40 -24.40 -6.03 -6.29
N SER A 41 -24.27 -4.85 -5.69
CA SER A 41 -25.39 -3.95 -5.42
C SER A 41 -25.55 -2.86 -6.49
N LEU A 42 -24.45 -2.44 -7.12
CA LEU A 42 -24.45 -1.38 -8.14
C LEU A 42 -23.83 -1.93 -9.43
N MET A 43 -24.67 -2.54 -10.28
CA MET A 43 -24.26 -2.94 -11.62
C MET A 43 -24.14 -1.70 -12.50
N THR A 44 -22.91 -1.19 -12.63
CA THR A 44 -22.59 -0.03 -13.47
C THR A 44 -21.54 -0.41 -14.52
N SER A 45 -21.53 0.29 -15.65
CA SER A 45 -20.48 0.15 -16.68
C SER A 45 -19.08 0.50 -16.16
N LEU A 46 -18.99 1.17 -15.01
CA LEU A 46 -17.74 1.56 -14.35
C LEU A 46 -17.12 0.42 -13.52
N SER A 47 -17.92 -0.58 -13.14
CA SER A 47 -17.51 -1.68 -12.25
C SER A 47 -16.23 -2.37 -12.72
N GLY A 48 -16.15 -2.78 -13.99
CA GLY A 48 -14.95 -3.45 -14.52
C GLY A 48 -13.68 -2.60 -14.45
N LYS A 49 -13.80 -1.30 -14.73
CA LYS A 49 -12.67 -0.34 -14.69
C LYS A 49 -12.18 -0.11 -13.27
N LEU A 50 -13.08 0.04 -12.30
CA LEU A 50 -12.72 0.19 -10.89
C LEU A 50 -11.99 -1.04 -10.35
N ARG A 51 -12.39 -2.23 -10.77
CA ARG A 51 -11.69 -3.47 -10.38
C ARG A 51 -10.27 -3.52 -10.94
N ALA A 52 -10.09 -3.15 -12.21
CA ALA A 52 -8.76 -3.07 -12.82
C ALA A 52 -7.87 -2.04 -12.09
N LEU A 53 -8.40 -0.85 -11.79
CA LEU A 53 -7.71 0.16 -11.01
C LEU A 53 -7.34 -0.34 -9.60
N GLY A 54 -8.20 -1.12 -8.95
CA GLY A 54 -7.91 -1.75 -7.66
C GLY A 54 -6.69 -2.68 -7.72
N TYR A 55 -6.57 -3.53 -8.75
CA TYR A 55 -5.40 -4.39 -8.90
C TYR A 55 -4.12 -3.62 -9.25
N ILE A 56 -4.21 -2.61 -10.11
CA ILE A 56 -3.07 -1.72 -10.42
C ILE A 56 -2.60 -1.04 -9.12
N HIS A 57 -3.54 -0.53 -8.33
CA HIS A 57 -3.25 0.08 -7.03
C HIS A 57 -2.57 -0.90 -6.06
N LEU A 58 -3.00 -2.17 -6.00
CA LEU A 58 -2.33 -3.20 -5.20
C LEU A 58 -0.89 -3.47 -5.67
N VAL A 59 -0.65 -3.53 -6.98
CA VAL A 59 0.71 -3.69 -7.53
C VAL A 59 1.59 -2.53 -7.07
N PHE A 60 1.10 -1.29 -7.15
CA PHE A 60 1.86 -0.14 -6.65
C PHE A 60 2.11 -0.21 -5.14
N ALA A 61 1.13 -0.60 -4.33
CA ALA A 61 1.32 -0.77 -2.89
C ALA A 61 2.44 -1.78 -2.57
N ILE A 62 2.47 -2.91 -3.28
CA ILE A 62 3.52 -3.92 -3.15
C ILE A 62 4.89 -3.36 -3.57
N LEU A 63 4.96 -2.65 -4.71
CA LEU A 63 6.21 -2.05 -5.18
C LEU A 63 6.76 -1.01 -4.21
N VAL A 64 5.90 -0.18 -3.62
CA VAL A 64 6.29 0.81 -2.60
C VAL A 64 6.79 0.12 -1.33
N LEU A 65 6.13 -0.96 -0.89
CA LEU A 65 6.62 -1.76 0.24
C LEU A 65 8.00 -2.37 -0.04
N LEU A 66 8.21 -2.93 -1.23
CA LEU A 66 9.52 -3.46 -1.64
C LEU A 66 10.58 -2.37 -1.66
N PHE A 67 10.25 -1.16 -2.14
CA PHE A 67 11.14 -0.01 -2.08
C PHE A 67 11.54 0.35 -0.64
N PHE A 68 10.59 0.34 0.31
CA PHE A 68 10.91 0.58 1.73
C PHE A 68 11.80 -0.50 2.35
N ILE A 69 11.68 -1.74 1.89
CA ILE A 69 12.53 -2.85 2.38
C ILE A 69 13.96 -2.71 1.84
N VAL A 70 14.09 -2.46 0.54
CA VAL A 70 15.37 -2.55 -0.18
C VAL A 70 16.17 -1.25 -0.14
N SER A 71 15.52 -0.10 -0.23
CA SER A 71 16.18 1.18 -0.56
C SER A 71 16.07 2.26 0.52
N LEU A 72 14.95 2.32 1.24
CA LEU A 72 14.79 3.22 2.40
C LEU A 72 15.54 2.66 3.61
#